data_AF-A0A357WXF6-F1
#
_entry.id   AF-A0A357WXF6-F1
#
_cell.length_a   1.000
_cell.length_b   1.000
_cell.length_c   1.000
_cell.angle_alpha   90.00
_cell.angle_beta   90.00
_cell.angle_gamma   90.00
#
_symmetry.space_group_name_H-M   'P 1'
#
loop_
_entity.id
_entity.type
_entity.pdbx_description
1 polymer ?
#
loop_
_entity_poly.entity_id
_entity_poly.type
_entity_poly.pdbx_seq_one_letter_code
_entity_poly.pdbx_strand_id
1 'polypeptide(L)'
;AKREEISILLSDSDADIILIDPEREYTPLVNAFGGEIIRISATSNAHINAMDINSEYGDGANPVILKSEFILSLCEQLIGGQSLGAKQKSLIDRCTANVYKDYI
;
A
#
# COMPACT_ATOMS: atom_id res chain seq x y z
N ALA A 1 -13.96 -12.43 -11.46
CA ALA A 1 -13.87 -11.68 -10.20
C ALA A 1 -15.00 -12.10 -9.25
N LYS A 2 -16.13 -11.38 -9.13
CA LYS A 2 -17.17 -11.64 -8.11
C LYS A 2 -17.62 -13.10 -7.88
N ARG A 3 -17.79 -13.91 -8.94
CA ARG A 3 -18.14 -15.34 -8.82
C ARG A 3 -17.01 -16.21 -8.25
N GLU A 4 -15.77 -15.86 -8.56
CA GLU A 4 -14.57 -16.59 -8.15
C GLU A 4 -14.25 -16.33 -6.68
N GLU A 5 -14.35 -15.07 -6.24
CA GLU A 5 -14.22 -14.67 -4.83
C GLU A 5 -15.25 -15.40 -3.95
N ILE A 6 -16.52 -15.41 -4.37
CA ILE A 6 -17.59 -16.15 -3.68
C ILE A 6 -17.28 -17.65 -3.65
N SER A 7 -16.75 -18.21 -4.75
CA SER A 7 -16.41 -19.62 -4.81
C SER A 7 -15.33 -19.99 -3.80
N ILE A 8 -14.28 -19.17 -3.67
CA ILE A 8 -13.20 -19.39 -2.70
C ILE A 8 -13.75 -19.31 -1.27
N LEU A 9 -14.50 -18.25 -0.98
CA LEU A 9 -15.02 -17.97 0.36
C LEU A 9 -16.06 -19.00 0.83
N LEU A 10 -16.73 -19.68 -0.11
CA LEU A 10 -17.62 -20.82 0.18
C LEU A 10 -16.89 -22.17 0.24
N SER A 11 -15.74 -22.31 -0.43
CA SER A 11 -15.01 -23.58 -0.50
C SER A 11 -14.04 -23.76 0.66
N ASP A 12 -13.55 -22.67 1.24
CA ASP A 12 -12.63 -22.66 2.36
C ASP A 12 -13.07 -21.63 3.40
N SER A 13 -13.48 -22.11 4.58
CA SER A 13 -13.95 -21.27 5.67
C SER A 13 -12.83 -20.50 6.38
N ASP A 14 -11.57 -20.90 6.17
CA ASP A 14 -10.39 -20.28 6.79
C ASP A 14 -9.62 -19.37 5.82
N ALA A 15 -10.15 -19.16 4.60
CA ALA A 15 -9.51 -18.31 3.61
C ALA A 15 -9.65 -16.82 3.95
N ASP A 16 -8.51 -16.11 4.01
CA ASP A 16 -8.47 -14.66 4.08
C ASP A 16 -8.54 -14.05 2.68
N ILE A 17 -9.51 -13.15 2.45
CA ILE A 17 -9.70 -12.46 1.16
C ILE A 17 -9.57 -10.94 1.36
N ILE A 18 -8.66 -10.33 0.59
CA ILE A 18 -8.49 -8.88 0.51
C ILE A 18 -9.00 -8.40 -0.85
N LEU A 19 -9.95 -7.44 -0.84
CA LEU A 19 -10.53 -6.86 -2.04
C LEU A 19 -10.12 -5.39 -2.20
N ILE A 20 -9.59 -5.04 -3.36
CA ILE A 20 -9.34 -3.65 -3.76
C ILE A 20 -10.49 -3.22 -4.68
N ASP A 21 -11.42 -2.44 -4.12
CA ASP A 21 -12.68 -2.09 -4.77
C ASP A 21 -12.78 -0.58 -5.07
N PRO A 22 -12.20 -0.10 -6.18
CA PRO A 22 -12.29 1.31 -6.56
C PRO A 22 -13.72 1.74 -6.94
N GLU A 23 -14.55 0.81 -7.40
CA GLU A 23 -15.91 1.06 -7.91
C GLU A 23 -17.03 0.86 -6.87
N ARG A 24 -16.68 0.36 -5.68
CA ARG A 24 -17.59 0.08 -4.55
C ARG A 24 -18.66 -0.98 -4.86
N GLU A 25 -18.37 -1.91 -5.76
CA GLU A 25 -19.31 -2.95 -6.20
C GLU A 25 -19.38 -4.17 -5.26
N TYR A 26 -18.37 -4.34 -4.41
CA TYR A 26 -18.21 -5.49 -3.50
C TYR A 26 -18.69 -5.20 -2.08
N THR A 27 -19.02 -3.94 -1.77
CA THR A 27 -19.55 -3.55 -0.45
C THR A 27 -20.70 -4.43 0.05
N PRO A 28 -21.74 -4.76 -0.76
CA PRO A 28 -22.82 -5.64 -0.29
C PRO A 28 -22.34 -7.07 0.00
N LEU A 29 -21.37 -7.55 -0.78
CA LEU A 29 -20.79 -8.89 -0.61
C LEU A 29 -20.01 -8.98 0.70
N VAL A 30 -19.11 -8.03 0.95
CA VAL A 30 -18.28 -7.99 2.17
C VAL A 30 -19.18 -7.93 3.41
N ASN A 31 -20.22 -7.10 3.40
CA ASN A 31 -21.19 -7.04 4.50
C ASN A 31 -21.95 -8.36 4.72
N ALA A 32 -22.33 -9.06 3.64
CA ALA A 32 -23.06 -10.33 3.74
C ALA A 32 -22.23 -11.44 4.38
N PHE A 33 -20.90 -11.39 4.22
CA PHE A 33 -19.96 -12.33 4.82
C PHE A 33 -19.33 -11.81 6.13
N GLY A 34 -19.80 -10.68 6.67
CA GLY A 34 -19.33 -10.12 7.93
C GLY A 34 -17.89 -9.58 7.90
N GLY A 35 -17.36 -9.29 6.70
CA GLY A 35 -16.02 -8.73 6.54
C GLY A 35 -15.93 -7.23 6.87
N GLU A 36 -14.70 -6.71 6.92
CA GLU A 36 -14.43 -5.30 7.21
C GLU A 36 -14.29 -4.47 5.92
N ILE A 37 -14.84 -3.26 5.94
CA ILE A 37 -14.72 -2.30 4.84
C ILE A 37 -13.90 -1.10 5.29
N ILE A 38 -12.65 -1.03 4.85
CA ILE A 38 -11.77 0.11 5.08
C ILE A 38 -11.93 1.09 3.92
N ARG A 39 -12.58 2.23 4.18
CA ARG A 39 -12.78 3.27 3.15
C ARG A 39 -11.57 4.18 3.06
N ILE A 40 -10.86 4.15 1.93
CA ILE A 40 -9.76 5.08 1.64
C ILE A 40 -10.29 6.24 0.80
N SER A 41 -10.35 7.44 1.38
CA SER A 41 -10.80 8.66 0.71
C SER A 41 -10.36 9.89 1.49
N ALA A 42 -10.36 11.07 0.87
CA ALA A 42 -9.97 12.31 1.52
C ALA A 42 -10.86 12.71 2.73
N THR A 43 -12.07 12.13 2.85
CA THR A 43 -13.01 12.42 3.93
C THR A 43 -13.15 11.29 4.95
N SER A 44 -12.45 10.17 4.76
CA SER A 44 -12.51 9.06 5.73
C SER A 44 -11.45 9.22 6.82
N ASN A 45 -11.70 8.59 7.97
CA ASN A 45 -10.75 8.56 9.08
C ASN A 45 -9.65 7.50 8.89
N ALA A 46 -9.72 6.69 7.83
CA ALA A 46 -8.75 5.64 7.55
C ALA A 46 -7.57 6.22 6.76
N HIS A 47 -6.35 5.94 7.23
CA HIS A 47 -5.11 6.43 6.65
C HIS A 47 -4.14 5.27 6.46
N ILE A 48 -3.39 5.31 5.35
CA ILE A 48 -2.30 4.36 5.09
C ILE A 48 -0.99 5.14 5.22
N ASN A 49 -0.10 4.67 6.08
CA ASN A 49 1.24 5.25 6.20
C ASN A 49 2.16 4.63 5.15
N ALA A 50 2.43 5.35 4.07
CA ALA A 50 3.36 4.94 3.02
C ALA A 50 4.82 4.77 3.52
N MET A 51 5.16 5.47 4.61
CA MET A 51 6.46 5.42 5.29
C MET A 51 6.53 4.34 6.36
N ASP A 52 5.50 3.49 6.52
CA ASP A 52 5.59 2.39 7.46
C ASP A 52 6.54 1.31 6.93
N ILE A 53 7.45 0.82 7.78
CA ILE A 53 8.48 -0.15 7.41
C ILE A 53 8.78 -1.09 8.59
N ASN A 54 9.14 -2.33 8.29
CA ASN A 54 9.64 -3.30 9.25
C ASN A 54 11.00 -3.86 8.79
N SER A 55 11.70 -4.57 9.68
CA SER A 55 13.01 -5.17 9.41
C SER A 55 12.98 -6.30 8.36
N GLU A 56 11.80 -6.85 8.08
CA GLU A 56 11.60 -7.93 7.09
C GLU A 56 11.29 -7.38 5.69
N TYR A 57 11.23 -6.06 5.54
CA TYR A 57 10.88 -5.42 4.29
C TYR A 57 11.93 -5.69 3.21
N GLY A 58 11.51 -6.33 2.10
CA GLY A 58 12.36 -6.50 0.93
C GLY A 58 13.15 -7.80 0.82
N ASP A 59 12.69 -8.88 1.48
CA ASP A 59 13.17 -10.25 1.27
C ASP A 59 14.71 -10.40 1.26
N GLY A 60 15.37 -9.75 2.23
CA GLY A 60 16.83 -9.80 2.40
C GLY A 60 17.63 -8.70 1.70
N ALA A 61 16.98 -7.80 0.96
CA ALA A 61 17.57 -6.54 0.54
C ALA A 61 17.55 -5.50 1.67
N ASN A 62 18.30 -4.41 1.51
CA ASN A 62 18.25 -3.32 2.50
C ASN A 62 16.86 -2.64 2.45
N PRO A 63 16.08 -2.69 3.55
CA PRO A 63 14.71 -2.19 3.57
C PRO A 63 14.63 -0.69 3.27
N VAL A 64 15.62 0.09 3.71
CA VAL A 64 15.70 1.54 3.49
C VAL A 64 15.88 1.87 2.02
N ILE A 65 16.68 1.09 1.28
CA ILE A 65 16.91 1.31 -0.16
C ILE A 65 15.61 1.11 -0.92
N LEU A 66 14.94 -0.02 -0.73
CA LEU A 66 13.68 -0.33 -1.39
C LEU A 66 12.58 0.66 -1.03
N LYS A 67 12.54 1.09 0.23
CA LYS A 67 11.61 2.14 0.66
C LYS A 67 11.91 3.47 -0.02
N SER A 68 13.18 3.82 -0.21
CA SER A 68 13.54 5.04 -0.96
C SER A 68 13.06 4.99 -2.40
N GLU A 69 13.24 3.86 -3.08
CA GLU A 69 12.72 3.65 -4.45
C GLU A 69 11.20 3.77 -4.51
N PHE A 70 10.50 3.19 -3.54
CA PHE A 70 9.06 3.33 -3.41
C PHE A 70 8.63 4.79 -3.23
N ILE A 71 9.26 5.53 -2.30
CA ILE A 71 8.93 6.95 -2.05
C ILE A 71 9.25 7.83 -3.26
N LEU A 72 10.33 7.55 -3.97
CA LEU A 72 10.63 8.20 -5.25
C LEU A 72 9.48 7.99 -6.25
N SER A 73 9.05 6.75 -6.45
CA SER A 73 7.94 6.45 -7.37
C SER A 73 6.63 7.12 -6.94
N LEU A 74 6.36 7.17 -5.63
CA LEU A 74 5.18 7.84 -5.07
C LEU A 74 5.23 9.34 -5.35
N CYS A 75 6.37 10.00 -5.13
CA CYS A 75 6.56 11.41 -5.45
C CYS A 75 6.35 11.70 -6.95
N GLU A 76 6.88 10.85 -7.84
CA GLU A 76 6.67 10.95 -9.29
C GLU A 76 5.18 10.85 -9.65
N GLN A 77 4.43 9.92 -9.04
CA GLN A 77 2.97 9.82 -9.24
C GLN A 77 2.23 11.07 -8.76
N LEU A 78 2.58 11.60 -7.57
CA LEU A 78 1.91 12.77 -6.98
C LEU A 78 2.09 14.06 -7.79
N ILE A 79 3.20 14.22 -8.51
CA ILE A 79 3.45 15.38 -9.38
C ILE A 79 2.88 15.21 -10.81
N GLY A 80 2.01 14.22 -11.01
CA GLY A 80 1.35 13.96 -12.30
C GLY A 80 2.14 13.02 -13.22
N GLY A 81 2.91 12.10 -12.65
CA GLY A 81 3.65 11.07 -13.39
C GLY A 81 4.90 11.58 -14.11
N GLN A 82 5.36 12.79 -13.80
CA GLN A 82 6.60 13.33 -14.34
C GLN A 82 7.80 12.74 -13.59
N SER A 83 8.87 12.45 -14.33
CA SER A 83 10.11 11.98 -13.72
C SER A 83 10.78 13.10 -12.92
N LEU A 84 11.27 12.75 -11.73
CA LEU A 84 12.06 13.68 -10.92
C LEU A 84 13.46 13.89 -11.54
N GLY A 85 13.99 15.10 -11.42
CA GLY A 85 15.36 15.40 -11.81
C GLY A 85 16.38 14.78 -10.85
N ALA A 86 17.62 14.57 -11.32
CA ALA A 86 18.68 13.92 -10.54
C ALA A 86 18.91 14.56 -9.15
N LYS A 87 18.81 15.90 -9.04
CA LYS A 87 18.93 16.62 -7.76
C LYS A 87 17.79 16.29 -6.78
N GLN A 88 16.56 16.17 -7.28
CA GLN A 88 15.39 15.84 -6.46
C GLN A 88 15.46 14.40 -5.98
N LYS A 89 15.85 13.47 -6.87
CA LYS A 89 16.05 12.06 -6.52
C LYS A 89 17.07 11.90 -5.39
N SER A 90 18.25 12.53 -5.54
CA SER A 90 19.30 12.52 -4.51
C SER A 90 18.88 13.19 -3.18
N LEU A 91 17.96 14.15 -3.21
CA LEU A 91 17.41 14.73 -1.98
C LEU A 91 16.49 13.75 -1.27
N ILE A 92 15.56 13.13 -2.00
CA ILE A 92 14.65 12.14 -1.45
C ILE A 92 15.44 10.97 -0.86
N ASP A 93 16.44 10.43 -1.56
CA ASP A 93 17.26 9.33 -1.05
C ASP A 93 17.94 9.65 0.29
N ARG A 94 18.56 10.82 0.38
CA ARG A 94 19.22 11.24 1.63
C ARG A 94 18.22 11.48 2.75
N CYS A 95 17.08 12.08 2.45
CA CYS A 95 16.03 12.31 3.45
C CYS A 95 15.45 10.99 3.95
N THR A 96 15.13 10.06 3.05
CA THR A 96 14.61 8.72 3.41
C THR A 96 15.60 7.98 4.30
N ALA A 97 16.88 7.94 3.92
CA ALA A 97 17.92 7.31 4.73
C ALA A 97 18.07 7.95 6.11
N ASN A 98 17.98 9.28 6.20
CA ASN A 98 18.07 10.00 7.47
C ASN A 98 16.85 9.75 8.37
N VAL A 99 15.65 9.66 7.81
CA VAL A 99 14.41 9.41 8.58
C VAL A 99 14.45 8.03 9.24
N TYR A 100 14.94 7.01 8.54
CA TYR A 100 14.99 5.64 9.09
C TYR A 100 16.26 5.32 9.87
N LYS A 101 17.25 6.22 9.89
CA LYS A 101 18.56 5.97 10.53
C LYS A 101 18.46 5.57 12.00
N ASP A 102 17.51 6.15 12.74
CA ASP A 102 17.32 5.87 14.16
C ASP A 102 16.22 4.81 14.42
N TYR A 103 15.56 4.33 13.35
CA TYR A 103 14.45 3.39 13.42
C TYR A 103 14.86 1.95 13.05
N ILE A 104 15.94 1.80 12.28
CA ILE A 104 16.47 0.51 11.78
C ILE A 104 17.94 0.36 12.18
#